data_AF-A0A4U5NDQ2-F1
#
_entry.id   AF-A0A4U5NDQ2-F1
#
_cell.length_a   1.000
_cell.length_b   1.000
_cell.length_c   1.000
_cell.angle_alpha   90.00
_cell.angle_beta   90.00
_cell.angle_gamma   90.00
#
_symmetry.space_group_name_H-M   'P 1'
#
loop_
_entity.id
_entity.type
_entity.pdbx_description
1 polymer ?
#
loop_
_entity_poly.entity_id
_entity_poly.type
_entity_poly.pdbx_seq_one_letter_code
_entity_poly.pdbx_strand_id
1 'polypeptide(L)' 'MEWKAERIGAEEGLQVWRVEKLELKEVDETEFGNFFSGDCYVLLKRLSSYDPWIAGSSELERAFLDRRIEFR' A
#
# COMPACT_ATOMS: atom_id res chain seq x y z
N MET A 1 8.21 0.23 22.51
CA MET A 1 7.21 -0.07 21.47
C MET A 1 7.82 -1.15 20.60
N GLU A 2 7.16 -2.29 20.53
CA GLU A 2 7.66 -3.48 19.86
C GLU A 2 7.11 -3.45 18.43
N TRP A 3 8.00 -3.36 17.44
CA TRP A 3 7.60 -3.37 16.05
C TRP A 3 7.23 -4.79 15.62
N LYS A 4 5.98 -4.97 15.20
CA LYS A 4 5.48 -6.26 14.70
C LYS A 4 5.74 -6.40 13.21
N ALA A 5 7.00 -6.56 12.83
CA ALA A 5 7.39 -6.88 11.44
C ALA A 5 6.73 -8.19 10.93
N GLU A 6 6.29 -9.04 11.85
CA GLU A 6 5.74 -10.38 11.65
C GLU A 6 4.48 -10.42 10.78
N ARG A 7 3.77 -9.29 10.63
CA ARG A 7 2.54 -9.18 9.83
C ARG A 7 2.72 -8.42 8.51
N ILE A 8 3.92 -7.89 8.25
CA ILE A 8 4.20 -7.12 7.03
C ILE A 8 4.06 -8.03 5.83
N GLY A 9 3.11 -7.70 4.96
CA GLY A 9 2.77 -8.51 3.81
C GLY A 9 2.45 -9.94 4.22
N ALA A 10 1.74 -10.18 5.32
CA ALA A 10 1.18 -11.51 5.61
C ALA A 10 -0.21 -11.67 4.98
N GLU A 11 -0.95 -10.57 4.84
CA GLU A 11 -2.33 -10.53 4.36
C GLU A 11 -2.42 -9.86 2.98
N GLU A 12 -3.35 -10.34 2.15
CA GLU A 12 -3.66 -9.69 0.86
C GLU A 12 -4.28 -8.32 1.10
N GLY A 13 -4.00 -7.36 0.22
CA GLY A 13 -4.51 -5.99 0.37
C GLY A 13 -3.41 -4.93 0.32
N LEU A 14 -3.78 -3.69 0.65
CA LEU A 14 -2.88 -2.55 0.74
C LEU A 14 -2.56 -2.28 2.19
N GLN A 15 -1.28 -2.20 2.53
CA GLN A 15 -0.78 -1.75 3.82
C GLN A 15 0.02 -0.47 3.61
N VAL A 16 -0.16 0.51 4.50
CA VAL A 16 0.49 1.81 4.42
C VAL A 16 1.16 2.11 5.75
N TRP A 17 2.40 2.59 5.69
CA TRP A 17 3.15 3.05 6.85
C TRP A 17 3.68 4.46 6.62
N ARG A 18 3.70 5.25 7.69
CA ARG A 18 4.33 6.57 7.75
C ARG A 18 5.65 6.47 8.50
N VAL A 19 6.69 7.12 8.00
CA VAL A 19 7.98 7.24 8.70
C VAL A 19 7.92 8.43 9.65
N GLU A 20 7.98 8.16 10.95
CA GLU A 20 8.04 9.14 12.02
C GLU A 20 9.28 8.90 12.88
N LYS A 21 10.20 9.87 12.96
CA LYS A 21 11.42 9.78 13.81
C LYS A 21 12.24 8.51 13.54
N LEU A 22 12.39 8.14 12.27
CA LEU A 22 13.06 6.92 11.81
C LEU A 22 12.33 5.62 12.20
N GLU A 23 11.05 5.70 12.56
CA GLU A 23 10.20 4.55 12.81
C GLU A 23 9.01 4.51 11.81
N LEU A 24 8.72 3.36 11.20
CA LEU A 24 7.46 3.10 10.51
C LEU A 24 6.34 2.91 11.51
N LYS A 25 5.30 3.72 11.35
CA LYS A 25 4.01 3.57 12.02
C LYS A 25 2.97 3.20 10.99
N GLU A 26 2.17 2.19 11.32
CA GLU A 26 1.04 1.78 10.49
C GLU A 26 0.01 2.91 10.43
N VAL A 27 -0.45 3.20 9.23
CA VAL A 27 -1.50 4.19 8.97
C VAL A 27 -2.84 3.45 9.03
N ASP A 28 -3.84 4.05 9.65
CA ASP A 28 -5.19 3.50 9.68
C ASP A 28 -5.79 3.49 8.27
N GLU A 29 -6.52 2.43 7.90
CA GLU A 29 -7.15 2.30 6.58
C GLU A 29 -8.10 3.46 6.26
N THR A 30 -8.71 4.08 7.29
CA THR A 30 -9.58 5.25 7.12
C THR A 30 -8.83 6.51 6.68
N GLU A 31 -7.51 6.56 6.89
CA GLU A 31 -6.64 7.66 6.48
C GLU A 31 -5.94 7.38 5.13
N PHE A 32 -6.18 6.23 4.50
CA PHE A 32 -5.59 5.93 3.20
C PHE A 32 -6.05 6.97 2.16
N GLY A 33 -5.09 7.54 1.43
CA GLY A 33 -5.34 8.64 0.50
C GLY A 33 -4.97 10.02 1.07
N ASN A 34 -4.86 10.17 2.38
CA ASN A 34 -4.44 11.41 3.02
C ASN A 34 -2.94 11.38 3.33
N PHE A 35 -2.15 11.97 2.44
CA PHE A 35 -0.70 12.03 2.58
C PHE A 35 -0.23 13.45 2.86
N PHE A 36 0.61 13.62 3.88
CA PHE A 36 1.23 14.89 4.20
C PHE A 36 2.54 15.02 3.43
N SER A 37 2.69 16.08 2.61
CA SER A 37 3.85 16.26 1.72
C SER A 37 5.21 16.41 2.42
N GLY A 38 5.22 16.71 3.73
CA GLY A 38 6.43 16.78 4.55
C GLY A 38 6.87 15.43 5.13
N ASP A 39 6.05 14.40 5.01
CA ASP A 39 6.28 13.09 5.58
C ASP A 39 6.65 12.06 4.50
N CYS A 40 7.30 10.98 4.91
CA CYS A 40 7.62 9.85 4.03
C CYS A 40 6.70 8.67 4.34
N TYR A 41 6.27 7.96 3.30
CA TYR A 41 5.36 6.82 3.42
C TYR A 41 5.89 5.61 2.65
N VAL A 42 5.60 4.41 3.16
CA VAL A 42 5.86 3.12 2.52
C VAL A 42 4.53 2.43 2.28
N LEU A 43 4.32 1.94 1.05
CA LEU A 43 3.09 1.27 0.65
C LEU A 43 3.42 -0.13 0.15
N LEU A 44 2.72 -1.14 0.67
CA LEU A 44 2.83 -2.52 0.24
C LEU A 44 1.46 -3.01 -0.23
N LYS A 45 1.36 -3.30 -1.52
CA LYS A 45 0.19 -3.98 -2.10
C LYS A 45 0.52 -5.45 -2.30
N ARG A 46 -0.06 -6.33 -1.49
CA ARG A 46 -0.02 -7.77 -1.73
C ARG A 46 -1.23 -8.16 -2.58
N LEU A 47 -0.95 -8.74 -3.74
CA LEU A 47 -1.95 -9.33 -4.63
C LEU A 47 -2.12 -10.81 -4.30
N SER A 48 -3.33 -11.33 -4.50
CA SER A 48 -3.56 -12.77 -4.44
C SER A 48 -2.86 -13.48 -5.59
N SER A 49 -2.35 -14.69 -5.35
CA SER A 49 -1.84 -15.57 -6.40
C SER A 49 -2.92 -15.97 -7.43
N TYR A 50 -4.20 -15.81 -7.09
CA TYR A 50 -5.33 -16.00 -7.98
C TYR A 50 -5.93 -14.65 -8.36
N ASP A 51 -5.10 -13.71 -8.86
CA ASP A 51 -5.58 -12.53 -9.56
C ASP A 51 -5.64 -12.83 -11.06
N PRO A 52 -6.83 -13.18 -11.61
CA PRO A 52 -6.97 -13.56 -13.01
C PRO A 52 -6.62 -12.42 -13.98
N TRP A 53 -6.57 -11.18 -13.49
CA TRP A 53 -6.33 -9.97 -14.28
C TRP A 53 -4.83 -9.70 -14.48
N ILE A 54 -3.96 -10.30 -13.68
CA ILE A 54 -2.49 -10.19 -13.80
C ILE A 54 -1.94 -11.12 -14.90
N ALA A 55 -2.63 -12.22 -15.21
CA ALA A 55 -2.14 -13.25 -16.13
C ALA A 55 -2.36 -12.95 -17.63
N GLY A 56 -3.09 -11.87 -17.99
CA GLY A 56 -3.45 -11.62 -19.40
C GLY A 56 -3.80 -10.19 -19.83
N SER A 57 -3.60 -9.16 -19.01
CA SER A 57 -4.02 -7.78 -19.35
C SER A 57 -2.93 -6.97 -20.08
N SER A 58 -3.37 -6.21 -21.09
CA SER A 58 -2.53 -5.25 -21.83
C SER A 58 -2.13 -4.05 -20.95
N GLU A 59 -1.06 -3.34 -21.32
CA GLU A 59 -0.49 -2.21 -20.54
C GLU A 59 -1.51 -1.13 -20.11
N LEU A 60 -2.60 -0.96 -20.86
CA LEU A 60 -3.65 0.03 -20.56
C LEU A 60 -4.62 -0.41 -19.46
N GLU A 61 -4.87 -1.71 -19.28
CA GLU A 61 -5.72 -2.23 -18.20
C GLU A 61 -4.95 -2.34 -16.88
N ARG A 62 -3.61 -2.49 -16.95
CA ARG A 62 -2.72 -2.31 -15.79
C ARG A 62 -2.89 -0.92 -15.16
N ALA A 63 -3.10 0.12 -15.97
CA ALA A 63 -3.31 1.50 -15.53
C ALA A 63 -4.69 1.76 -14.90
N PHE A 64 -5.65 0.82 -15.01
CA PHE A 64 -6.98 0.94 -14.42
C PHE A 64 -7.15 0.17 -13.10
N LEU A 65 -6.42 -0.94 -12.91
CA LEU A 65 -6.23 -1.59 -11.59
C LEU A 65 -5.29 -0.78 -10.69
N ASP A 66 -4.44 0.05 -11.29
CA ASP A 66 -3.81 1.23 -10.70
C ASP A 66 -4.85 2.34 -10.42
N ARG A 67 -5.95 2.03 -9.70
CA ARG A 67 -6.78 3.08 -9.10
C ARG A 67 -5.89 3.82 -8.12
N ARG A 68 -5.25 4.84 -8.68
CA ARG A 68 -4.38 5.81 -8.07
C ARG A 68 -4.84 6.02 -6.64
N ILE A 69 -3.91 5.79 -5.73
CA ILE A 69 -3.78 6.74 -4.66
C ILE A 69 -3.55 8.08 -5.36
N GLU A 70 -4.64 8.80 -5.61
CA GLU A 70 -4.56 10.17 -6.09
C GLU A 70 -4.11 10.98 -4.89
N PHE A 71 -2.80 11.22 -4.81
CA PHE A 71 -2.27 12.32 -4.02
C PHE A 71 -2.99 13.57 -4.52
N ARG A 72 -3.89 14.10 -3.68
CA ARG A 72 -4.51 15.40 -3.92
C ARG A 72 -3.48 16.52 -3.85
#